data_AF-A0A933L8W5-F1
#
_entry.id   AF-A0A933L8W5-F1
#
_cell.length_a   1.000
_cell.length_b   1.000
_cell.length_c   1.000
_cell.angle_alpha   90.00
_cell.angle_beta   90.00
_cell.angle_gamma   90.00
#
_symmetry.space_group_name_H-M   'P 1'
#
loop_
_entity.id
_entity.type
_entity.pdbx_description
1 polymer ?
#
loop_
_entity_poly.entity_id
_entity_poly.type
_entity_poly.pdbx_seq_one_letter_code
_entity_poly.pdbx_strand_id
1 'polypeptide(L)' 'MNHFLLYHRHSSADCAASFAAWNGFASHLRGTSAMSTCAHNAHEIWWFVDAPDSAAALAQLPGYVAARTLALRVSPVVIP' A
#
# COMPACT_ATOMS: atom_id res chain seq x y z
N MET A 1 -4.07 -10.23 -15.53
CA MET A 1 -3.58 -9.21 -14.58
C MET A 1 -4.80 -8.60 -13.91
N ASN A 2 -4.79 -8.45 -12.59
CA ASN A 2 -5.90 -7.88 -11.83
C ASN A 2 -5.45 -6.58 -11.18
N HIS A 3 -6.36 -5.62 -11.03
CA HIS A 3 -6.09 -4.38 -10.31
C HIS A 3 -6.41 -4.56 -8.82
N PHE A 4 -5.51 -4.08 -7.97
CA PHE A 4 -5.69 -4.07 -6.53
C PHE A 4 -5.48 -2.66 -5.97
N LEU A 5 -6.36 -2.29 -5.05
CA LEU A 5 -6.13 -1.18 -4.13
C LEU A 5 -5.53 -1.75 -2.85
N LEU A 6 -4.28 -1.40 -2.57
CA LEU A 6 -3.61 -1.67 -1.31
C LEU A 6 -3.96 -0.54 -0.35
N TYR A 7 -4.72 -0.84 0.69
CA TYR A 7 -5.07 0.10 1.75
C TYR A 7 -4.30 -0.24 3.02
N HIS A 8 -3.31 0.57 3.33
CA HIS A 8 -2.48 0.45 4.52
C HIS A 8 -2.94 1.43 5.59
N ARG A 9 -2.95 0.97 6.83
CA ARG A 9 -3.16 1.82 8.01
C ARG A 9 -2.17 1.45 9.10
N HIS A 10 -1.64 2.46 9.78
CA HIS A 10 -0.79 2.30 10.96
C HIS A 10 -1.16 3.33 12.04
N SER A 11 -0.65 3.18 13.26
CA SER A 11 -0.79 4.21 14.29
C SER A 11 0.29 5.28 14.15
N SER A 12 0.13 6.45 14.77
CA SER A 12 1.18 7.48 14.77
C SER A 12 2.52 6.97 15.35
N ALA A 13 2.46 6.09 16.34
CA ALA A 13 3.64 5.47 16.94
C ALA A 13 4.38 4.53 15.97
N ASP A 14 3.68 4.00 14.97
CA ASP A 14 4.24 3.06 13.99
C ASP A 14 4.85 3.76 12.77
N CYS A 15 4.70 5.08 12.61
CA CYS A 15 5.14 5.79 11.40
C CYS A 15 6.60 5.50 11.03
N ALA A 16 7.50 5.67 12.00
CA ALA A 16 8.93 5.44 11.78
C ALA A 16 9.20 4.00 11.31
N ALA A 17 8.55 3.01 11.92
CA ALA A 17 8.68 1.60 11.53
C ALA A 17 8.10 1.34 10.13
N SER A 18 6.92 1.89 9.82
CA SER A 18 6.26 1.75 8.51
C SER A 18 7.14 2.27 7.37
N PHE A 19 7.79 3.42 7.55
CA PHE A 19 8.70 3.98 6.54
C PHE A 19 10.07 3.29 6.54
N ALA A 20 10.63 2.97 7.71
CA ALA A 20 11.91 2.27 7.81
C ALA A 20 11.89 0.87 7.19
N ALA A 21 10.74 0.19 7.20
CA ALA A 21 10.57 -1.12 6.58
C ALA A 21 10.88 -1.14 5.07
N TRP A 22 10.84 0.01 4.39
CA TRP A 22 11.21 0.13 2.97
C TRP A 22 12.72 0.14 2.73
N ASN A 23 13.55 0.27 3.76
CA ASN A 23 15.00 0.24 3.61
C ASN A 23 15.47 -1.17 3.22
N GLY A 24 16.19 -1.28 2.10
CA GLY A 24 16.67 -2.55 1.58
C GLY A 24 15.60 -3.43 0.92
N PHE A 25 14.33 -3.02 0.94
CA PHE A 25 13.25 -3.76 0.26
C PHE A 25 13.15 -3.36 -1.21
N ALA A 26 13.35 -4.32 -2.11
CA ALA A 26 13.22 -4.11 -3.55
C ALA A 26 11.74 -4.15 -3.96
N SER A 27 11.20 -3.00 -4.36
CA SER A 27 9.84 -2.89 -4.88
C SER A 27 9.74 -1.70 -5.83
N HIS A 28 8.96 -1.85 -6.90
CA HIS A 28 8.64 -0.76 -7.81
C HIS A 28 7.83 0.36 -7.15
N LEU A 29 7.21 0.09 -5.99
CA LEU A 29 6.48 1.10 -5.20
C LEU A 29 7.42 1.96 -4.35
N ARG A 30 8.69 1.55 -4.19
CA ARG A 30 9.67 2.30 -3.39
C ARG A 30 10.16 3.51 -4.18
N GLY A 31 9.99 4.70 -3.61
CA GLY A 31 10.40 5.96 -4.24
C GLY A 31 9.39 6.52 -5.24
N THR A 32 8.21 5.88 -5.37
CA THR A 32 7.09 6.41 -6.15
C THR A 32 6.10 7.13 -5.23
N SER A 33 5.31 8.05 -5.80
CA SER A 33 4.21 8.70 -5.07
C SER A 33 3.11 7.71 -4.71
N ALA A 34 2.55 7.85 -3.52
CA ALA A 34 1.35 7.16 -3.06
C ALA A 34 0.35 8.20 -2.54
N MET A 35 -0.95 7.90 -2.60
CA MET A 35 -1.94 8.73 -1.91
C MET A 35 -1.87 8.45 -0.42
N SER A 36 -1.93 9.48 0.42
CA SER A 36 -1.91 9.30 1.87
C SER A 36 -2.68 10.40 2.59
N THR A 37 -3.09 10.11 3.83
CA THR A 37 -3.64 11.10 4.75
C THR A 37 -2.62 11.63 5.76
N CYS A 38 -1.32 11.28 5.63
CA CYS A 38 -0.25 11.67 6.56
C CYS A 38 -0.16 13.18 6.78
N ALA A 39 -0.32 13.99 5.73
CA ALA A 39 -0.33 15.45 5.82
C ALA A 39 -1.58 16.03 6.51
N HIS A 40 -2.62 15.21 6.70
CA HIS A 40 -3.92 15.60 7.25
C HIS A 40 -4.18 14.96 8.63
N ASN A 41 -3.12 14.65 9.39
CA ASN A 41 -3.19 14.04 10.73
C ASN A 41 -3.88 12.66 10.80
N ALA A 42 -3.84 11.89 9.71
CA ALA A 42 -4.23 10.48 9.71
C ALA A 42 -3.11 9.61 9.10
N HIS A 43 -3.21 8.30 9.24
CA HIS A 43 -2.10 7.37 9.01
C HIS A 43 -2.47 6.27 8.02
N GLU A 44 -3.06 6.69 6.92
CA GLU A 44 -3.52 5.82 5.85
C GLU A 44 -2.75 6.11 4.57
N ILE A 45 -2.44 5.04 3.83
CA ILE A 45 -1.72 5.11 2.56
C ILE A 45 -2.37 4.14 1.57
N TRP A 46 -2.49 4.57 0.32
CA TRP A 46 -3.06 3.78 -0.75
C TRP A 46 -2.13 3.66 -1.96
N TRP A 47 -2.10 2.46 -2.54
CA TRP A 47 -1.48 2.19 -3.83
C TRP A 47 -2.47 1.46 -4.73
N PHE A 48 -2.48 1.81 -6.01
CA PHE A 48 -3.05 0.97 -7.05
C PHE A 48 -1.93 0.12 -7.65
N VAL A 49 -2.11 -1.19 -7.68
CA VAL A 49 -1.12 -2.13 -8.22
C VAL A 49 -1.76 -3.16 -9.11
N ASP A 50 -0.98 -3.65 -10.07
CA ASP A 50 -1.32 -4.82 -10.87
C ASP A 50 -0.68 -6.06 -10.27
N ALA A 51 -1.47 -7.13 -10.12
CA ALA A 51 -1.01 -8.41 -9.62
C ALA A 51 -1.90 -9.57 -10.11
N PRO A 52 -1.39 -10.82 -10.15
CA PRO A 52 -2.21 -11.99 -10.44
C PRO A 52 -3.25 -12.28 -9.35
N ASP A 53 -2.93 -12.02 -8.08
CA ASP A 53 -3.79 -12.25 -6.91
C ASP A 53 -3.42 -11.31 -5.75
N SER A 54 -4.15 -11.40 -4.64
CA SER A 54 -3.96 -10.55 -3.46
C SER A 54 -2.63 -10.80 -2.74
N ALA A 55 -2.13 -12.05 -2.75
CA ALA A 55 -0.86 -12.38 -2.12
C ALA A 55 0.31 -11.73 -2.89
N ALA A 56 0.28 -11.82 -4.22
CA ALA A 56 1.24 -11.15 -5.09
C ALA A 56 1.13 -9.63 -5.02
N ALA A 57 -0.07 -9.07 -4.80
CA ALA A 57 -0.24 -7.64 -4.56
C ALA A 57 0.43 -7.20 -3.25
N LEU A 58 0.20 -7.94 -2.15
CA LEU A 58 0.82 -7.65 -0.85
C LEU A 58 2.34 -7.88 -0.85
N ALA A 59 2.84 -8.82 -1.66
CA ALA A 59 4.27 -9.08 -1.81
C ALA A 59 5.05 -7.91 -2.42
N GLN A 60 4.37 -6.90 -2.99
CA GLN A 60 5.00 -5.66 -3.45
C GLN A 60 5.29 -4.67 -2.30
N LEU A 61 4.86 -4.98 -1.07
CA LEU A 61 5.11 -4.18 0.13
C LEU A 61 6.10 -4.90 1.06
N PRO A 62 6.90 -4.15 1.85
CA PRO A 62 7.69 -4.75 2.92
C PRO A 62 6.81 -5.51 3.90
N GLY A 63 7.31 -6.60 4.48
CA GLY A 63 6.51 -7.48 5.35
C GLY A 63 5.80 -6.75 6.51
N TYR A 64 6.46 -5.77 7.14
CA TYR A 64 5.85 -4.95 8.21
C TYR A 64 4.63 -4.17 7.73
N VAL A 65 4.71 -3.60 6.53
CA VAL A 65 3.65 -2.82 5.89
C VAL A 65 2.55 -3.77 5.40
N ALA A 66 2.92 -4.84 4.68
CA ALA A 66 2.01 -5.85 4.13
C ALA A 66 1.11 -6.48 5.20
N ALA A 67 1.66 -6.81 6.37
CA ALA A 67 0.91 -7.38 7.49
C ALA A 67 -0.19 -6.46 8.04
N ARG A 68 -0.15 -5.16 7.69
CA ARG A 68 -1.11 -4.12 8.10
C ARG A 68 -1.82 -3.49 6.91
N THR A 69 -1.84 -4.19 5.77
CA THR A 69 -2.44 -3.73 4.53
C THR A 69 -3.54 -4.67 4.08
N LEU A 70 -4.66 -4.11 3.67
CA LEU A 70 -5.71 -4.81 2.96
C LEU A 70 -5.48 -4.71 1.45
N ALA A 71 -5.54 -5.85 0.75
CA ALA A 71 -5.51 -5.89 -0.71
C ALA A 71 -6.93 -6.11 -1.25
N LEU A 72 -7.54 -5.05 -1.76
CA LEU A 72 -8.88 -5.07 -2.32
C LEU A 72 -8.78 -5.23 -3.84
N ARG A 73 -9.37 -6.30 -4.40
CA ARG A 73 -9.48 -6.44 -5.85
C ARG A 73 -10.49 -5.42 -6.37
N VAL A 74 -10.07 -4.56 -7.29
CA VAL A 74 -10.88 -3.45 -7.82
C VAL A 74 -10.95 -3.52 -9.34
N SER A 75 -11.91 -2.80 -9.91
CA SER A 75 -12.05 -2.61 -11.36
C SER A 75 -12.58 -1.20 -11.64
N PRO A 76 -12.15 -0.53 -12.72
CA PRO A 76 -12.72 0.75 -13.10
C PRO A 76 -14.21 0.59 -13.43
N VAL A 77 -15.00 1.60 -13.08
CA VAL A 77 -16.43 1.70 -13.42
C VAL A 77 -16.71 3.11 -13.94
N VAL A 78 -17.54 3.23 -14.98
CA VAL A 78 -18.03 4.52 -15.47
C VAL A 78 -19.28 4.88 -14.68
N ILE A 79 -19.28 6.06 -14.06
CA ILE A 79 -20.44 6.59 -13.33
C ILE A 79 -21.31 7.39 -14.31
N PRO A 80 -22.65 7.18 -14.34
CA PRO A 80 -23.57 7.94 -15.20
C PRO A 80 -23.78 9.38 -14.73
#